data_AF-A0A1X7E6M4-F1
#
_entry.id   AF-A0A1X7E6M4-F1
#
_cell.length_a   1.000
_cell.length_b   1.000
_cell.length_c   1.000
_cell.angle_alpha   90.00
_cell.angle_beta   90.00
_cell.angle_gamma   90.00
#
_symmetry.space_group_name_H-M   'P 1'
#
loop_
_entity.id
_entity.type
_entity.pdbx_description
1 polymer ?
#
loop_
_entity_poly.entity_id
_entity_poly.type
_entity_poly.pdbx_seq_one_letter_code
_entity_poly.pdbx_strand_id
1 'polypeptide(L)'
;MKAAAQAAELHEALAKAQDDHLPYVTLEGGTLIPTDRVAKRTEAGNHAWYSGKHKRFGDNVPVIVDPTGFPLWTSPVEPGSAHDITAARAHCWGAPYPIAAKGLPTLINKGYQGAGIGVHTPLQRLPPRGR
;
A
#
# COMPACT_ATOMS: atom_id res chain seq x y z
N MET A 1 -21.76 -5.01 0.90
CA MET A 1 -21.37 -6.35 0.40
C MET A 1 -20.06 -6.41 -0.39
N LYS A 2 -19.39 -5.31 -0.80
CA LYS A 2 -18.14 -5.36 -1.58
C LYS A 2 -16.85 -5.67 -0.80
N ALA A 3 -16.76 -5.26 0.48
CA ALA A 3 -15.53 -5.43 1.27
C ALA A 3 -15.12 -6.90 1.50
N ALA A 4 -16.09 -7.80 1.69
CA ALA A 4 -15.82 -9.21 1.94
C ALA A 4 -15.26 -9.94 0.69
N ALA A 5 -15.79 -9.63 -0.49
CA ALA A 5 -15.29 -10.22 -1.75
C ALA A 5 -13.84 -9.77 -2.02
N GLN A 6 -13.54 -8.48 -1.85
CA GLN A 6 -12.20 -7.97 -2.10
C GLN A 6 -11.17 -8.45 -1.08
N ALA A 7 -11.60 -8.75 0.15
CA ALA A 7 -10.78 -9.44 1.12
C ALA A 7 -10.49 -10.88 0.68
N ALA A 8 -11.47 -11.64 0.16
CA ALA A 8 -11.23 -12.98 -0.36
C ALA A 8 -10.22 -12.97 -1.52
N GLU A 9 -10.39 -12.08 -2.49
CA GLU A 9 -9.48 -11.89 -3.63
C GLU A 9 -8.04 -11.56 -3.17
N LEU A 10 -7.88 -10.73 -2.13
CA LEU A 10 -6.56 -10.44 -1.55
C LEU A 10 -5.90 -11.70 -0.98
N HIS A 11 -6.64 -12.50 -0.20
CA HIS A 11 -6.09 -13.72 0.39
C HIS A 11 -5.74 -14.75 -0.68
N GLU A 12 -6.54 -14.86 -1.74
CA GLU A 12 -6.25 -15.73 -2.90
C GLU A 12 -4.99 -15.27 -3.65
N ALA A 13 -4.84 -13.97 -3.92
CA ALA A 13 -3.64 -13.43 -4.55
C ALA A 13 -2.37 -13.71 -3.72
N LEU A 14 -2.46 -13.55 -2.40
CA LEU A 14 -1.35 -13.84 -1.47
C LEU A 14 -1.04 -15.34 -1.35
N ALA A 15 -2.07 -16.20 -1.39
CA ALA A 15 -1.89 -17.64 -1.41
C ALA A 15 -1.18 -18.08 -2.70
N LYS A 16 -1.60 -17.55 -3.86
CA LYS A 16 -0.94 -17.80 -5.13
C LYS A 16 0.51 -17.33 -5.13
N ALA A 17 0.81 -16.15 -4.59
CA ALA A 17 2.18 -15.66 -4.46
C ALA A 17 3.08 -16.59 -3.63
N GLN A 18 2.51 -17.23 -2.60
CA GLN A 18 3.17 -18.23 -1.80
C GLN A 18 3.38 -19.55 -2.56
N ASP A 19 2.37 -20.03 -3.29
CA ASP A 19 2.46 -21.24 -4.11
C ASP A 19 3.45 -21.09 -5.27
N ASP A 20 3.55 -19.89 -5.84
CA ASP A 20 4.53 -19.53 -6.88
C ASP A 20 5.94 -19.30 -6.30
N HIS A 21 6.13 -19.47 -5.00
CA HIS A 21 7.41 -19.30 -4.28
C HIS A 21 8.07 -17.94 -4.52
N LEU A 22 7.28 -16.87 -4.56
CA LEU A 22 7.84 -15.53 -4.66
C LEU A 22 8.77 -15.26 -3.45
N PRO A 23 9.90 -14.56 -3.65
CA PRO A 23 10.83 -14.27 -2.56
C PRO A 23 10.29 -13.23 -1.57
N TYR A 24 9.39 -12.36 -2.02
CA TYR A 24 8.68 -11.36 -1.22
C TYR A 24 7.52 -10.80 -2.04
N VAL A 25 6.60 -10.13 -1.35
CA VAL A 25 5.64 -9.19 -1.95
C VAL A 25 5.89 -7.80 -1.37
N THR A 26 5.43 -6.76 -2.05
CA THR A 26 5.53 -5.39 -1.53
C THR A 26 4.13 -4.79 -1.38
N LEU A 27 3.87 -4.13 -0.24
CA LEU A 27 2.72 -3.24 -0.10
C LEU A 27 3.17 -1.82 -0.47
N GLU A 28 2.69 -1.35 -1.61
CA GLU A 28 2.93 0.01 -2.06
C GLU A 28 1.76 0.91 -1.63
N GLY A 29 2.11 1.87 -0.78
CA GLY A 29 1.23 2.92 -0.32
C GLY A 29 1.48 4.23 -1.04
N GLY A 30 0.41 4.84 -1.54
CA GLY A 30 0.50 6.12 -2.21
C GLY A 30 0.75 6.01 -3.70
N THR A 31 0.32 4.91 -4.34
CA THR A 31 0.11 4.90 -5.79
C THR A 31 -1.02 5.87 -6.08
N LEU A 32 -0.63 7.12 -6.37
CA LEU A 32 -1.57 8.19 -6.66
C LEU A 32 -1.84 8.23 -8.16
N ILE A 33 -3.01 7.75 -8.57
CA ILE A 33 -3.49 7.86 -9.94
C ILE A 33 -3.93 9.33 -10.13
N PRO A 34 -3.27 10.10 -11.01
CA PRO A 34 -3.61 11.51 -11.21
C PRO A 34 -5.04 11.66 -11.71
N THR A 35 -5.78 12.59 -11.13
CA THR A 35 -7.11 12.99 -11.63
C THR A 35 -7.24 14.50 -11.56
N ASP A 36 -7.87 15.11 -12.56
CA ASP A 36 -8.16 16.54 -12.62
C ASP A 36 -9.65 16.86 -12.38
N ARG A 37 -10.49 15.83 -12.22
CA ARG A 37 -11.96 15.98 -12.25
C ARG A 37 -12.63 16.11 -10.89
N VAL A 38 -11.91 15.87 -9.79
CA VAL A 38 -12.54 15.77 -8.46
C VAL A 38 -12.01 16.85 -7.51
N ALA A 39 -12.83 17.87 -7.26
CA ALA A 39 -12.48 19.01 -6.40
C ALA A 39 -13.25 19.04 -5.06
N LYS A 40 -13.74 17.89 -4.58
CA LYS A 40 -14.50 17.80 -3.32
C LYS A 40 -13.68 18.36 -2.15
N ARG A 41 -14.31 19.21 -1.32
CA ARG A 41 -13.75 19.72 -0.07
C ARG A 41 -14.23 18.90 1.12
N THR A 42 -13.39 18.78 2.14
CA THR A 42 -13.73 18.27 3.47
C THR A 42 -14.47 19.33 4.27
N GLU A 43 -15.00 18.97 5.44
CA GLU A 43 -15.59 19.91 6.40
C GLU A 43 -14.59 20.98 6.89
N ALA A 44 -13.30 20.62 6.98
CA ALA A 44 -12.21 21.54 7.31
C ALA A 44 -11.80 22.46 6.13
N GLY A 45 -12.46 22.33 4.98
CA GLY A 45 -12.25 23.20 3.81
C GLY A 45 -11.08 22.80 2.91
N ASN A 46 -10.28 21.79 3.25
CA ASN A 46 -9.21 21.29 2.39
C ASN A 46 -9.75 20.39 1.27
N HIS A 47 -9.02 20.29 0.15
CA HIS A 47 -9.38 19.41 -0.95
C HIS A 47 -9.13 17.94 -0.57
N ALA A 48 -10.19 17.14 -0.55
CA ALA A 48 -10.12 15.72 -0.15
C ALA A 48 -9.25 14.88 -1.10
N TRP A 49 -9.19 15.26 -2.37
CA TRP A 49 -8.48 14.52 -3.41
C TRP A 49 -7.11 15.09 -3.76
N TYR A 50 -6.73 16.20 -3.11
CA TYR A 50 -5.40 16.76 -3.29
C TYR A 50 -4.40 16.04 -2.38
N SER A 51 -3.39 15.42 -2.98
CA SER A 51 -2.30 14.81 -2.22
C SER A 51 -1.23 15.83 -1.89
N GLY A 52 -1.04 16.10 -0.59
CA GLY A 52 0.06 16.94 -0.11
C GLY A 52 1.44 16.35 -0.41
N LYS A 53 1.55 15.01 -0.47
CA LYS A 53 2.77 14.26 -0.80
C LYS A 53 3.17 14.41 -2.26
N HIS A 54 2.21 14.24 -3.18
CA HIS A 54 2.47 14.28 -4.63
C HIS A 54 2.22 15.66 -5.26
N LYS A 55 1.75 16.64 -4.48
CA LYS A 55 1.41 18.00 -4.92
C LYS A 55 0.42 18.07 -6.09
N ARG A 56 -0.46 17.08 -6.20
CA ARG A 56 -1.46 16.96 -7.28
C ARG A 56 -2.74 16.30 -6.78
N PHE A 57 -3.82 16.49 -7.53
CA PHE A 57 -5.06 15.76 -7.32
C PHE A 57 -4.93 14.31 -7.82
N GLY A 58 -5.56 13.38 -7.11
CA GLY A 58 -5.52 11.97 -7.48
C GLY A 58 -6.23 11.04 -6.51
N ASP A 59 -6.31 9.79 -6.94
CA ASP A 59 -6.90 8.66 -6.23
C ASP A 59 -5.77 7.88 -5.57
N ASN A 60 -5.83 7.68 -4.25
CA ASN A 60 -4.87 6.85 -3.53
C ASN A 60 -5.35 5.40 -3.55
N VAL A 61 -4.53 4.50 -4.08
CA VAL A 61 -4.83 3.07 -4.14
C VAL A 61 -3.65 2.29 -3.57
N PRO A 62 -3.76 1.74 -2.35
CA PRO A 62 -2.87 0.68 -1.90
C PRO A 62 -2.85 -0.51 -2.87
N VAL A 63 -1.65 -1.01 -3.17
CA VAL A 63 -1.42 -2.13 -4.11
C VAL A 63 -0.48 -3.15 -3.49
N ILE A 64 -0.76 -4.43 -3.68
CA ILE A 64 0.20 -5.52 -3.45
C ILE A 64 0.88 -5.84 -4.78
N VAL A 65 2.20 -5.83 -4.80
CA VAL A 65 3.00 -6.09 -6.01
C VAL A 65 3.98 -7.24 -5.79
N ASP A 66 4.33 -7.91 -6.88
CA ASP A 66 5.40 -8.90 -6.93
C ASP A 66 6.79 -8.22 -7.01
N PRO A 67 7.91 -8.99 -6.96
CA PRO A 67 9.26 -8.44 -7.08
C PRO A 67 9.58 -7.73 -8.40
N THR A 68 8.81 -7.96 -9.46
CA THR A 68 8.97 -7.29 -10.75
C THR A 68 8.23 -5.94 -10.80
N GLY A 69 7.40 -5.67 -9.79
CA GLY A 69 6.52 -4.51 -9.72
C GLY A 69 5.14 -4.75 -10.35
N PHE A 70 4.80 -6.00 -10.71
CA PHE A 70 3.49 -6.32 -11.26
C PHE A 70 2.43 -6.33 -10.15
N PRO A 71 1.27 -5.67 -10.35
CA PRO A 71 0.21 -5.63 -9.34
C PRO A 71 -0.50 -6.98 -9.23
N LEU A 72 -0.41 -7.61 -8.05
CA LEU A 72 -1.12 -8.83 -7.71
C LEU A 72 -2.53 -8.53 -7.19
N TRP A 73 -2.73 -7.38 -6.55
CA TRP A 73 -4.02 -6.94 -6.03
C TRP A 73 -4.08 -5.43 -5.82
N THR A 74 -5.27 -4.83 -5.97
CA THR A 74 -5.53 -3.41 -5.69
C THR A 74 -6.68 -3.24 -4.69
N SER A 75 -6.55 -2.24 -3.83
CA SER A 75 -7.60 -1.84 -2.88
C SER A 75 -8.69 -0.97 -3.54
N PRO A 76 -9.84 -0.74 -2.86
CA PRO A 76 -10.75 0.34 -3.22
C PRO A 76 -10.03 1.70 -3.22
N VAL A 77 -10.54 2.62 -4.04
CA VAL A 77 -10.03 3.99 -4.11
C VAL A 77 -10.26 4.75 -2.82
N GLU A 78 -9.20 5.36 -2.30
CA GLU A 78 -9.23 6.34 -1.21
C GLU A 78 -8.95 7.76 -1.75
N PRO A 79 -9.40 8.81 -1.06
CA PRO A 79 -9.07 10.18 -1.43
C PRO A 79 -7.55 10.42 -1.45
N GLY A 80 -7.04 11.19 -2.41
CA GLY A 80 -5.60 11.49 -2.53
C GLY A 80 -4.95 12.16 -1.31
N SER A 81 -5.75 12.77 -0.43
CA SER A 81 -5.28 13.32 0.85
C SER A 81 -5.12 12.27 1.95
N ALA A 82 -5.66 11.07 1.78
CA ALA A 82 -5.58 10.00 2.77
C ALA A 82 -4.13 9.53 2.95
N HIS A 83 -3.70 9.42 4.20
CA HIS A 83 -2.39 8.86 4.53
C HIS A 83 -2.34 7.37 4.14
N ASP A 84 -1.22 6.95 3.57
CA ASP A 84 -0.99 5.58 3.07
C ASP A 84 -1.23 4.51 4.15
N ILE A 85 -0.87 4.79 5.41
CA ILE A 85 -1.13 3.89 6.54
C ILE A 85 -2.62 3.77 6.87
N THR A 86 -3.39 4.84 6.72
CA THR A 86 -4.84 4.84 6.93
C THR A 86 -5.52 4.01 5.85
N ALA A 87 -5.16 4.22 4.59
CA ALA A 87 -5.69 3.45 3.47
C ALA A 87 -5.35 1.96 3.59
N ALA A 88 -4.11 1.61 3.95
CA ALA A 88 -3.76 0.22 4.17
C ALA A 88 -4.54 -0.41 5.34
N ARG A 89 -4.68 0.30 6.47
CA ARG A 89 -5.47 -0.14 7.64
C ARG A 89 -6.91 -0.45 7.29
N ALA A 90 -7.51 0.28 6.35
CA ALA A 90 -8.86 0.03 5.90
C ALA A 90 -8.98 -1.24 5.04
N HIS A 91 -7.98 -1.56 4.21
CA HIS A 91 -8.19 -2.47 3.09
C HIS A 91 -7.34 -3.74 3.08
N CYS A 92 -6.11 -3.69 3.59
CA CYS A 92 -5.16 -4.80 3.44
C CYS A 92 -4.26 -5.02 4.66
N TRP A 93 -4.45 -4.24 5.73
CA TRP A 93 -3.63 -4.35 6.92
C TRP A 93 -3.89 -5.67 7.63
N GLY A 94 -2.82 -6.45 7.79
CA GLY A 94 -2.81 -7.74 8.46
C GLY A 94 -3.05 -8.96 7.56
N ALA A 95 -3.62 -8.80 6.37
CA ALA A 95 -3.72 -9.88 5.40
C ALA A 95 -2.35 -10.51 5.03
N PRO A 96 -1.22 -9.76 5.02
CA PRO A 96 0.08 -10.36 4.78
C PRO A 96 0.70 -11.11 5.97
N TYR A 97 0.15 -11.03 7.19
CA TYR A 97 0.76 -11.68 8.36
C TYR A 97 0.81 -13.22 8.25
N PRO A 98 -0.24 -13.93 7.79
CA PRO A 98 -0.20 -15.38 7.67
C PRO A 98 0.83 -15.88 6.66
N ILE A 99 1.01 -15.19 5.52
CA ILE A 99 2.01 -15.57 4.52
C ILE A 99 3.44 -15.24 4.99
N ALA A 100 3.61 -14.13 5.71
CA ALA A 100 4.89 -13.75 6.33
C ALA A 100 5.32 -14.79 7.38
N ALA A 101 4.38 -15.27 8.21
CA ALA A 101 4.63 -16.34 9.16
C ALA A 101 5.06 -17.66 8.50
N LYS A 102 4.70 -17.86 7.23
CA LYS A 102 5.09 -19.02 6.41
C LYS A 102 6.32 -18.76 5.52
N GLY A 103 7.02 -17.64 5.72
CA GLY A 103 8.28 -17.34 5.04
C GLY A 103 8.17 -16.50 3.76
N LEU A 104 6.99 -15.95 3.43
CA LEU A 104 6.82 -14.96 2.36
C LEU A 104 6.75 -13.55 2.95
N PRO A 105 7.88 -12.82 3.09
CA PRO A 105 7.89 -11.51 3.72
C PRO A 105 7.16 -10.46 2.87
N THR A 106 6.58 -9.46 3.53
CA THR A 106 6.01 -8.27 2.89
C THR A 106 6.90 -7.06 3.15
N LEU A 107 7.43 -6.47 2.08
CA LEU A 107 8.20 -5.24 2.11
C LEU A 107 7.24 -4.05 2.06
N ILE A 108 7.55 -2.99 2.80
CA ILE A 108 6.69 -1.80 2.84
C ILE A 108 7.55 -0.53 2.84
N ASN A 109 7.09 0.51 2.14
CA ASN A 109 7.73 1.82 2.15
C ASN A 109 7.85 2.41 3.57
N LYS A 110 8.81 3.31 3.78
CA LYS A 110 9.08 4.03 5.03
C LYS A 110 7.88 4.77 5.63
N GLY A 111 6.89 5.13 4.80
CA GLY A 111 5.63 5.72 5.28
C GLY A 111 4.83 4.81 6.24
N TYR A 112 5.24 3.55 6.39
CA TYR A 112 4.65 2.54 7.27
C TYR A 112 5.54 2.16 8.45
N GLN A 113 6.59 2.92 8.73
CA GLN A 113 7.49 2.66 9.84
C GLN A 113 6.73 2.67 11.19
N GLY A 114 6.90 1.62 12.00
CA GLY A 114 6.21 1.43 13.28
C GLY A 114 4.87 0.69 13.19
N ALA A 115 4.53 0.09 12.06
CA ALA A 115 3.18 -0.43 11.85
C ALA A 115 2.91 -1.87 12.36
N GLY A 116 3.93 -2.71 12.65
CA GLY A 116 3.70 -4.01 13.31
C GLY A 116 4.76 -5.09 13.03
N ILE A 117 4.54 -6.29 13.54
CA ILE A 117 5.42 -7.47 13.43
C ILE A 117 5.39 -8.02 11.98
N GLY A 118 6.55 -8.41 11.44
CA GLY A 118 6.66 -9.01 10.08
C GLY A 118 6.66 -8.00 8.92
N VAL A 119 6.66 -6.70 9.24
CA VAL A 119 6.74 -5.60 8.28
C VAL A 119 8.19 -5.11 8.20
N HIS A 120 8.83 -5.29 7.06
CA HIS A 120 10.19 -4.82 6.85
C HIS A 120 10.19 -3.53 6.02
N THR A 121 10.69 -2.46 6.62
CA THR A 121 11.00 -1.22 5.90
C THR A 121 12.44 -1.30 5.39
N PRO A 122 12.68 -1.20 4.06
CA PRO A 122 14.03 -1.12 3.54
C PRO A 122 14.77 0.10 4.12
N LEU A 123 15.91 -0.16 4.77
CA LEU A 123 16.75 0.88 5.33
C LEU A 123 17.47 1.57 4.17
N GLN A 124 17.23 2.88 4.00
CA GLN A 124 18.00 3.66 3.03
C GLN A 124 19.45 3.72 3.52
N ARG A 125 20.38 3.08 2.81
CA ARG A 125 21.81 3.30 3.03
C ARG A 125 22.08 4.78 2.77
N LEU A 126 22.51 5.49 3.81
CA LEU A 126 23.11 6.79 3.64
C LEU A 126 24.38 6.62 2.79
N PRO A 127 24.69 7.54 1.87
CA PRO A 127 25.98 7.53 1.19
C PRO A 127 27.09 7.53 2.25
N PRO A 128 28.21 6.81 2.01
CA PRO A 128 29.33 6.83 2.94
C PRO A 128 29.75 8.28 3.18
N ARG A 129 29.86 8.68 4.46
CA ARG A 129 30.41 9.99 4.82
C ARG A 129 31.80 10.07 4.22
N GLY A 130 31.98 10.96 3.24
CA GLY A 130 33.27 11.24 2.63
C GLY A 130 34.30 11.56 3.71
N ARG A 131 35.48 10.96 3.58
CA ARG A 131 36.71 11.43 4.20
C ARG A 131 37.33 12.48 3.30
#